data_AF-A0A6S6S857-F1
#
_entry.id   AF-A0A6S6S857-F1
#
_cell.length_a   1.000
_cell.length_b   1.000
_cell.length_c   1.000
_cell.angle_alpha   90.00
_cell.angle_beta   90.00
_cell.angle_gamma   90.00
#
_symmetry.space_group_name_H-M   'P 1'
#
loop_
_entity.id
_entity.type
_entity.pdbx_description
1 polymer ?
#
loop_
_entity_poly.entity_id
_entity_poly.type
_entity_poly.pdbx_seq_one_letter_code
_entity_poly.pdbx_strand_id
1 'polypeptide(L)'
;MNCLHVSLPQPLPKEHGDEQTALNSVFALFALTRDVLKKHGRDAEEFSKIAIVVLNQVIRPFTAKWHKESLDGAFENEDKCNEFREELKKLQLVLGIYTQMLSDMAGVEDLTKLEDI
;
A
#
# COMPACT_ATOMS: atom_id res chain seq x y z
N MET A 1 -7.76 -22.74 -11.05
CA MET A 1 -7.99 -21.28 -11.00
C MET A 1 -7.72 -20.85 -9.57
N ASN A 2 -6.52 -20.34 -9.29
CA ASN A 2 -6.17 -19.84 -7.95
C ASN A 2 -6.41 -18.33 -7.94
N CYS A 3 -7.50 -17.89 -7.33
CA CYS A 3 -7.75 -16.49 -7.04
C CYS A 3 -6.73 -16.03 -5.99
N LEU A 4 -5.79 -15.18 -6.39
CA LEU A 4 -4.90 -14.48 -5.46
C LEU A 4 -5.78 -13.48 -4.71
N HIS A 5 -6.10 -13.79 -3.45
CA HIS A 5 -6.68 -12.86 -2.50
C HIS A 5 -5.64 -11.74 -2.25
N VAL A 6 -5.92 -10.55 -2.75
CA VAL A 6 -5.19 -9.33 -2.37
C VAL A 6 -6.08 -8.60 -1.39
N SER A 7 -5.86 -8.84 -0.10
CA SER A 7 -6.54 -8.13 0.98
C SER A 7 -5.71 -6.89 1.33
N LEU A 8 -6.28 -5.70 1.14
CA LEU A 8 -5.72 -4.48 1.73
C LEU A 8 -5.85 -4.56 3.27
N PRO A 9 -4.91 -4.00 4.03
CA PRO A 9 -4.98 -4.01 5.48
C PRO A 9 -6.23 -3.24 5.96
N GLN A 10 -7.15 -3.97 6.60
CA GLN A 10 -8.35 -3.43 7.23
C GLN A 10 -7.99 -2.33 8.24
N PRO A 11 -8.76 -1.22 8.34
CA PRO A 11 -8.56 -0.22 9.38
C PRO A 11 -8.77 -0.88 10.75
N LEU A 12 -7.69 -1.11 11.48
CA LEU A 12 -7.77 -1.63 12.84
C LEU A 12 -8.26 -0.50 13.78
N PRO A 13 -9.01 -0.84 14.86
CA PRO A 13 -9.28 0.09 15.95
C PRO A 13 -7.98 0.77 16.41
N LYS A 14 -8.03 2.01 16.90
CA LYS A 14 -6.82 2.76 17.32
C LYS A 14 -5.93 1.99 18.31
N GLU A 15 -6.50 1.04 19.05
CA GLU A 15 -5.83 0.16 20.01
C GLU A 15 -5.18 -1.10 19.41
N HIS A 16 -5.39 -1.36 18.11
CA HIS A 16 -4.89 -2.53 17.42
C HIS A 16 -4.01 -2.13 16.23
N GLY A 17 -2.81 -2.73 16.18
CA GLY A 17 -1.79 -2.43 15.17
C GLY A 17 -0.90 -1.26 15.58
N ASP A 18 0.40 -1.53 15.69
CA ASP A 18 1.42 -0.51 15.88
C ASP A 18 1.83 0.11 14.53
N GLU A 19 2.16 1.39 14.55
CA GLU A 19 2.53 2.18 13.38
C GLU A 19 3.77 1.60 12.66
N GLN A 20 4.66 0.94 13.39
CA GLN A 20 5.83 0.28 12.82
C GLN A 20 5.43 -0.90 11.91
N THR A 21 4.48 -1.72 12.34
CA THR A 21 3.93 -2.83 11.58
C THR A 21 3.19 -2.33 10.34
N ALA A 22 2.44 -1.22 10.45
CA ALA A 22 1.80 -0.59 9.30
C ALA A 22 2.83 -0.07 8.29
N LEU A 23 3.88 0.63 8.75
CA LEU A 23 4.97 1.10 7.92
C LEU A 23 5.70 -0.05 7.20
N ASN A 24 5.98 -1.14 7.93
CA ASN A 24 6.60 -2.34 7.38
C ASN A 24 5.73 -2.99 6.29
N SER A 25 4.41 -3.03 6.51
CA SER A 25 3.45 -3.59 5.54
C SER A 25 3.42 -2.76 4.24
N VAL A 26 3.42 -1.43 4.35
CA VAL A 26 3.52 -0.55 3.19
C VAL A 26 4.85 -0.72 2.47
N PHE A 27 5.96 -0.83 3.20
CA PHE A 27 7.28 -1.07 2.62
C PHE A 27 7.36 -2.40 1.86
N ALA A 28 6.72 -3.46 2.37
CA ALA A 28 6.69 -4.78 1.73
C ALA A 28 6.09 -4.77 0.31
N LEU A 29 5.21 -3.80 0.00
CA LEU A 29 4.66 -3.61 -1.35
C LEU A 29 5.75 -3.38 -2.41
N PHE A 30 6.89 -2.78 -2.06
CA PHE A 30 8.02 -2.65 -2.99
C PHE A 30 8.55 -4.00 -3.45
N ALA A 31 8.83 -4.88 -2.49
CA ALA A 31 9.40 -6.19 -2.77
C ALA A 31 8.41 -7.03 -3.59
N LEU A 32 7.15 -7.09 -3.14
CA LEU A 32 6.08 -7.81 -3.82
C LEU A 32 5.89 -7.34 -5.27
N THR A 33 5.79 -6.02 -5.47
CA THR A 33 5.58 -5.45 -6.81
C THR A 33 6.79 -5.69 -7.70
N ARG A 34 8.02 -5.52 -7.19
CA ARG A 34 9.25 -5.84 -7.94
C ARG A 34 9.30 -7.31 -8.35
N ASP A 35 8.87 -8.22 -7.49
CA ASP A 35 8.88 -9.65 -7.79
C ASP A 35 7.84 -10.01 -8.85
N VAL A 36 6.65 -9.40 -8.82
CA VAL A 36 5.65 -9.52 -9.89
C VAL A 36 6.23 -9.00 -11.22
N LEU A 37 6.85 -7.82 -11.22
CA LEU A 37 7.46 -7.23 -12.41
C LEU A 37 8.57 -8.12 -12.99
N LYS A 38 9.43 -8.70 -12.13
CA LYS A 38 10.49 -9.62 -12.57
C LYS A 38 9.92 -10.92 -13.15
N LYS A 39 8.87 -11.46 -12.52
CA LYS A 39 8.27 -12.74 -12.91
C LYS A 39 7.57 -12.67 -14.26
N HIS A 40 6.89 -11.57 -14.54
CA HIS A 40 6.08 -11.41 -15.74
C HIS A 40 6.77 -10.58 -16.84
N GLY A 41 7.81 -9.82 -16.51
CA GLY A 41 8.68 -9.16 -17.48
C GLY A 41 7.92 -8.35 -18.52
N ARG A 42 8.09 -8.68 -19.81
CA ARG A 42 7.49 -7.97 -20.94
C ARG A 42 5.98 -8.21 -21.06
N ASP A 43 5.47 -9.31 -20.50
CA ASP A 43 4.05 -9.69 -20.59
C ASP A 43 3.16 -8.85 -19.66
N ALA A 44 3.77 -8.02 -18.80
CA ALA A 44 3.09 -7.12 -17.88
C ALA A 44 3.39 -5.64 -18.19
N GLU A 45 3.54 -5.26 -19.46
CA GLU A 45 3.96 -3.91 -19.87
C GLU A 45 3.06 -2.80 -19.29
N GLU A 46 1.74 -2.95 -19.43
CA GLU A 46 0.77 -1.96 -18.94
C GLU A 46 0.74 -1.88 -17.41
N PHE A 47 0.79 -3.03 -16.72
CA PHE A 47 0.96 -3.09 -15.27
C PHE A 47 2.25 -2.39 -14.84
N SER A 48 3.35 -2.62 -15.56
CA SER A 48 4.67 -2.09 -15.22
C SER A 48 4.70 -0.56 -15.28
N LYS A 49 4.07 0.04 -16.28
CA LYS A 49 3.96 1.51 -16.42
C LYS A 49 3.31 2.12 -15.19
N ILE A 50 2.21 1.55 -14.71
CA ILE A 50 1.46 2.05 -13.56
C ILE A 50 2.19 1.74 -12.25
N ALA A 51 2.63 0.49 -12.07
CA ALA A 51 3.29 0.01 -10.86
C ALA A 51 4.56 0.80 -10.52
N ILE A 52 5.40 1.09 -11.53
CA ILE A 52 6.63 1.88 -11.33
C ILE A 52 6.32 3.29 -10.84
N VAL A 53 5.27 3.92 -11.37
CA VAL A 53 4.84 5.26 -10.96
C VAL A 53 4.33 5.24 -9.52
N VAL A 54 3.45 4.30 -9.18
CA VAL A 54 2.90 4.17 -7.81
C VAL A 54 4.01 3.89 -6.80
N LEU A 55 4.92 2.95 -7.08
CA LEU A 55 6.06 2.67 -6.21
C LEU A 55 6.90 3.93 -5.96
N ASN A 56 7.29 4.64 -7.02
CA ASN A 56 8.27 5.72 -6.91
C ASN A 56 7.68 7.06 -6.44
N GLN A 57 6.45 7.38 -6.83
CA GLN A 57 5.85 8.69 -6.56
C GLN A 57 4.89 8.67 -5.37
N VAL A 58 4.31 7.51 -5.03
CA VAL A 58 3.30 7.41 -3.97
C VAL A 58 3.88 6.70 -2.74
N ILE A 59 4.39 5.48 -2.91
CA ILE A 59 4.85 4.65 -1.79
C ILE A 59 6.23 5.11 -1.29
N ARG A 60 7.15 5.48 -2.19
CA ARG A 60 8.52 5.89 -1.82
C ARG A 60 8.56 7.11 -0.91
N PRO A 61 7.84 8.23 -1.18
CA PRO A 61 7.91 9.39 -0.32
C PRO A 61 7.36 9.11 1.08
N PHE A 62 6.25 8.37 1.16
CA PHE A 62 5.65 7.98 2.44
C PHE A 62 6.61 7.13 3.27
N THR A 63 7.10 6.03 2.70
CA THR A 63 8.00 5.10 3.40
C THR A 63 9.33 5.75 3.77
N ALA A 64 9.90 6.60 2.90
CA ALA A 64 11.16 7.29 3.19
C ALA A 64 11.02 8.30 4.35
N LYS A 65 9.93 9.07 4.39
CA LYS A 65 9.63 9.98 5.50
C LYS A 65 9.52 9.20 6.80
N TRP A 66 8.60 8.24 6.85
CA TRP A 66 8.23 7.58 8.10
C TRP A 66 9.27 6.57 8.58
N HIS A 67 10.10 6.02 7.69
CA HIS A 67 11.25 5.24 8.11
C HIS A 67 12.28 6.07 8.87
N LYS A 68 12.55 7.29 8.42
CA LYS A 68 13.43 8.20 9.14
C LYS A 68 12.82 8.59 10.49
N GLU A 69 11.56 9.04 10.48
CA GLU A 69 10.85 9.44 11.70
C GLU A 69 10.75 8.27 12.70
N SER A 70 10.55 7.03 12.24
CA SER A 70 10.50 5.86 13.13
C SER A 70 11.83 5.60 13.84
N LEU A 71 12.97 5.84 13.16
CA LEU A 71 14.29 5.71 13.77
C LEU A 71 14.54 6.79 14.84
N ASP A 72 13.89 7.95 14.68
CA ASP A 72 13.93 9.07 15.63
C ASP A 72 12.89 8.92 16.77
N GLY A 73 12.24 7.76 16.90
CA GLY A 73 11.28 7.47 17.98
C GLY A 73 9.89 8.07 17.77
N ALA A 74 9.50 8.41 16.54
CA ALA A 74 8.22 9.06 16.25
C ALA A 74 7.00 8.29 16.78
N PHE A 75 7.06 6.95 16.87
CA PHE A 75 5.94 6.14 17.35
C PHE A 75 5.81 6.08 18.88
N GLU A 76 6.71 6.75 19.61
CA GLU A 76 6.56 7.00 21.05
C GLU A 76 5.85 8.33 21.34
N ASN A 77 5.60 9.15 20.30
CA ASN A 77 4.96 10.45 20.39
C ASN A 77 3.55 10.40 19.80
N GLU A 78 2.54 10.73 20.61
CA GLU A 78 1.13 10.64 20.21
C GLU A 78 0.76 11.54 19.02
N ASP A 79 1.31 12.77 18.95
CA ASP A 79 1.06 13.68 17.82
C ASP A 79 1.62 13.11 16.52
N LYS A 80 2.79 12.49 16.59
CA LYS A 80 3.44 11.84 15.45
C LYS A 80 2.72 10.56 15.02
N CYS A 81 2.20 9.76 15.96
CA CYS A 81 1.32 8.64 15.64
C CYS A 81 0.05 9.09 14.92
N ASN A 82 -0.57 10.18 15.39
CA ASN A 82 -1.73 10.77 14.74
C ASN A 82 -1.40 11.28 13.33
N GLU A 83 -0.27 11.99 13.16
CA GLU A 83 0.22 12.44 11.84
C GLU A 83 0.45 11.25 10.89
N PHE A 84 1.09 10.18 11.37
CA PHE A 84 1.30 8.94 10.60
C PHE A 84 -0.03 8.35 10.13
N ARG A 85 -1.00 8.19 11.04
CA ARG A 85 -2.30 7.60 10.73
C ARG A 85 -3.08 8.43 9.71
N GLU A 86 -3.02 9.75 9.79
CA GLU A 86 -3.66 10.63 8.80
C GLU A 86 -2.99 10.56 7.43
N GLU A 87 -1.66 10.48 7.36
CA GLU A 87 -0.97 10.26 6.09
C GLU A 87 -1.20 8.85 5.53
N LEU A 88 -1.27 7.84 6.39
CA LEU A 88 -1.56 6.47 6.01
C LEU A 88 -2.96 6.36 5.39
N LYS A 89 -3.97 7.02 5.96
CA LYS A 89 -5.33 7.08 5.36
C LYS A 89 -5.31 7.70 3.96
N LYS A 90 -4.56 8.79 3.77
CA LYS A 90 -4.40 9.42 2.44
C LYS A 90 -3.72 8.46 1.47
N LEU A 91 -2.68 7.76 1.91
CA LEU A 91 -2.02 6.74 1.11
C LEU A 91 -2.98 5.61 0.73
N GLN A 92 -3.76 5.09 1.67
CA GLN A 92 -4.75 4.04 1.44
C GLN A 92 -5.78 4.44 0.38
N LEU A 93 -6.28 5.69 0.40
CA LEU A 93 -7.17 6.22 -0.63
C LEU A 93 -6.54 6.13 -2.04
N VAL A 94 -5.28 6.55 -2.16
CA VAL A 94 -4.55 6.49 -3.45
C VAL A 94 -4.30 5.04 -3.89
N LEU A 95 -4.00 4.14 -2.94
CA LEU A 95 -3.84 2.71 -3.21
C LEU A 95 -5.16 2.03 -3.62
N GLY A 96 -6.30 2.50 -3.10
CA GLY A 96 -7.64 2.08 -3.54
C GLY A 96 -7.88 2.40 -5.01
N ILE A 97 -7.56 3.63 -5.44
CA ILE A 97 -7.63 4.04 -6.85
C ILE A 97 -6.73 3.15 -7.72
N TYR A 98 -5.51 2.88 -7.26
CA TYR A 98 -4.61 1.98 -7.97
C TYR A 98 -5.20 0.57 -8.11
N THR A 99 -5.83 0.05 -7.05
CA THR A 99 -6.45 -1.28 -7.08
C THR A 99 -7.62 -1.34 -8.07
N GLN A 100 -8.46 -0.30 -8.13
CA GLN A 100 -9.50 -0.18 -9.15
C GLN A 100 -8.92 -0.18 -10.58
N MET A 101 -7.85 0.58 -10.83
CA MET A 101 -7.18 0.59 -12.14
C MET A 101 -6.64 -0.80 -12.54
N LEU A 102 -6.14 -1.57 -11.57
CA LEU A 102 -5.70 -2.94 -11.79
C LEU A 102 -6.87 -3.89 -12.07
N SER A 103 -7.98 -3.77 -11.34
CA SER A 103 -9.20 -4.55 -11.56
C SER A 103 -9.75 -4.32 -12.96
N ASP A 104 -9.81 -3.05 -13.40
CA ASP A 104 -10.26 -2.67 -14.73
C ASP A 104 -9.36 -3.26 -15.82
N MET A 105 -8.03 -3.22 -15.63
CA MET A 105 -7.06 -3.82 -16.56
C MET A 105 -7.19 -5.34 -16.64
N ALA A 106 -7.45 -6.01 -15.52
CA ALA A 106 -7.62 -7.45 -15.46
C ALA A 106 -9.01 -7.92 -15.92
N GLY A 107 -9.96 -7.01 -16.14
CA GLY A 107 -11.35 -7.33 -16.49
C GLY A 107 -12.09 -8.08 -15.37
N VAL A 108 -11.71 -7.85 -14.11
CA VAL A 108 -12.31 -8.48 -12.93
C VAL A 108 -13.15 -7.47 -12.16
N GLU A 109 -14.19 -7.95 -11.49
CA GLU A 109 -15.02 -7.11 -10.63
C GLU A 109 -14.17 -6.54 -9.49
N ASP A 110 -14.35 -5.25 -9.20
CA ASP A 110 -13.63 -4.58 -8.12
C ASP A 110 -14.16 -5.03 -6.75
N LEU A 111 -13.35 -5.85 -6.07
CA LEU A 111 -13.67 -6.40 -4.77
C LEU A 111 -13.33 -5.45 -3.61
N THR A 112 -12.73 -4.29 -3.86
CA THR A 112 -12.38 -3.34 -2.80
C THR A 112 -13.61 -2.71 -2.13
N LYS A 113 -14.78 -2.78 -2.78
CA LYS A 113 -16.07 -2.30 -2.26
C LYS A 113 -16.79 -3.28 -1.34
N LEU A 114 -16.22 -4.46 -1.07
CA LEU A 114 -16.79 -5.40 -0.09
C LEU A 114 -16.72 -4.88 1.36
N GLU A 115 -15.98 -3.79 1.60
CA GLU A 115 -15.76 -3.21 2.93
C GLU A 115 -16.93 -2.32 3.42
N ASP A 116 -17.95 -2.07 2.58
CA ASP A 116 -19.13 -1.26 2.91
C ASP A 116 -20.35 -2.09 3.39
N ILE A 117 -20.18 -3.39 3.68
CA ILE A 117 -21.26 -4.32 4.12
C ILE A 117 -21.13 -4.67 5.60
#